data_AF-A0A1M5NZ58-F1
#
_entry.id   AF-A0A1M5NZ58-F1
#
_cell.length_a   1.000
_cell.length_b   1.000
_cell.length_c   1.000
_cell.angle_alpha   90.00
_cell.angle_beta   90.00
_cell.angle_gamma   90.00
#
_symmetry.space_group_name_H-M   'P 1'
#
loop_
_entity.id
_entity.type
_entity.pdbx_description
1 polymer ?
#
loop_
_entity_poly.entity_id
_entity_poly.type
_entity_poly.pdbx_seq_one_letter_code
_entity_poly.pdbx_strand_id
1 'polypeptide(L)'
;MEKIDDIKKLETIKRLTSNCLSTLKPVEGKNGIHTAKIRVYDYYELAAVIRNLMKLCIVALDQDGAEVADTIEERSIDVGLILGIALQLFPIDEFELLSEISALFPVDSGNEAENSTNI
;
A
#
# COMPACT_ATOMS: atom_id res chain seq x y z
N MET A 1 -0.61 36.03 -5.05
CA MET A 1 0.13 35.17 -4.10
C MET A 1 -0.39 33.74 -4.16
N GLU A 2 -1.70 33.53 -4.04
CA GLU A 2 -2.40 32.23 -4.12
C GLU A 2 -2.06 31.41 -5.38
N LYS A 3 -2.16 32.00 -6.58
CA LYS A 3 -1.84 31.32 -7.86
C LYS A 3 -0.39 30.82 -7.99
N ILE A 4 0.56 31.40 -7.24
CA ILE A 4 1.97 30.95 -7.22
C ILE A 4 2.14 29.74 -6.29
N ASP A 5 1.32 29.65 -5.24
CA ASP A 5 1.33 28.54 -4.29
C ASP A 5 0.75 27.26 -4.93
N ASP A 6 -0.33 27.40 -5.70
CA ASP A 6 -0.95 26.29 -6.43
C ASP A 6 -0.02 25.67 -7.49
N ILE A 7 0.73 26.51 -8.20
CA ILE A 7 1.71 26.05 -9.21
C ILE A 7 2.84 25.26 -8.54
N LYS A 8 3.33 25.71 -7.37
CA LYS A 8 4.36 25.00 -6.60
C LYS A 8 3.87 23.66 -6.06
N LYS A 9 2.62 23.59 -5.60
CA LYS A 9 2.00 22.32 -5.18
C LYS A 9 1.90 21.35 -6.36
N LEU A 10 1.49 21.83 -7.52
CA LEU A 10 1.38 21.01 -8.74
C LEU A 10 2.74 20.47 -9.21
N GLU A 11 3.78 21.30 -9.24
CA GLU A 11 5.14 20.87 -9.58
C GLU A 11 5.68 19.85 -8.56
N THR A 12 5.37 20.05 -7.28
CA THR A 12 5.73 19.11 -6.21
C THR A 12 5.04 17.76 -6.41
N ILE A 13 3.73 17.73 -6.63
CA ILE A 13 2.98 16.49 -6.94
C ILE A 13 3.62 15.78 -8.13
N LYS A 14 3.85 16.49 -9.23
CA LYS A 14 4.40 15.89 -10.47
C LYS A 14 5.76 15.22 -10.23
N ARG A 15 6.63 15.84 -9.44
CA ARG A 15 7.92 15.27 -9.03
C ARG A 15 7.74 14.02 -8.18
N LEU A 16 6.85 14.07 -7.19
CA LEU A 16 6.63 12.96 -6.27
C LEU A 16 5.97 11.76 -6.96
N THR A 17 5.00 11.97 -7.83
CA THR A 17 4.33 10.90 -8.60
C THR A 17 5.32 10.14 -9.50
N SER A 18 6.27 10.84 -10.13
CA SER A 18 7.29 10.23 -10.99
C SER A 18 8.25 9.30 -10.21
N ASN A 19 8.52 9.65 -8.96
CA ASN A 19 9.49 8.93 -8.14
C ASN A 19 8.85 7.77 -7.37
N CYS A 20 7.63 7.95 -6.87
CA CYS A 20 7.02 7.06 -5.90
C CYS A 20 6.00 6.06 -6.48
N LEU A 21 5.43 6.28 -7.67
CA LEU A 21 4.56 5.27 -8.32
C LEU A 21 5.41 4.21 -9.06
N SER A 22 6.21 3.46 -8.31
CA SER A 22 7.19 2.51 -8.85
C SER A 22 6.68 1.07 -8.93
N THR A 23 5.68 0.72 -8.10
CA THR A 23 5.19 -0.64 -7.95
C THR A 23 4.52 -1.18 -9.22
N LEU A 24 3.93 -0.30 -10.05
CA LEU A 24 3.29 -0.66 -11.33
C LEU A 24 4.10 -0.23 -12.57
N LYS A 25 5.43 -0.38 -12.55
CA LYS A 25 6.29 0.01 -13.68
C LYS A 25 6.48 -1.12 -14.73
N PRO A 26 6.57 -0.80 -16.04
CA PRO A 26 7.01 -1.74 -17.06
C PRO A 26 8.48 -2.12 -16.84
N VAL A 27 8.79 -3.43 -16.75
CA VAL A 27 10.19 -3.85 -16.47
C VAL A 27 11.06 -3.84 -17.72
N GLU A 28 12.24 -3.21 -17.60
CA GLU A 28 13.44 -3.41 -18.41
C GLU A 28 14.51 -4.15 -17.58
N GLY A 29 15.21 -5.12 -18.20
CA GLY A 29 15.87 -6.21 -17.48
C GLY A 29 17.33 -5.99 -17.02
N LYS A 30 17.78 -6.80 -16.05
CA LYS A 30 18.92 -7.76 -16.11
C LYS A 30 19.35 -8.29 -14.71
N ASN A 31 20.06 -9.44 -14.75
CA ASN A 31 20.97 -10.06 -13.75
C ASN A 31 20.38 -11.02 -12.71
N GLY A 32 20.46 -12.34 -13.00
CA GLY A 32 20.54 -13.45 -12.02
C GLY A 32 19.36 -13.67 -11.06
N ILE A 33 18.50 -12.68 -10.92
CA ILE A 33 17.27 -12.65 -10.13
C ILE A 33 16.12 -12.62 -11.13
N HIS A 34 15.24 -13.61 -11.05
CA HIS A 34 14.07 -13.68 -11.92
C HIS A 34 12.94 -12.86 -11.29
N THR A 35 12.58 -11.73 -11.91
CA THR A 35 11.39 -10.97 -11.52
C THR A 35 10.16 -11.58 -12.16
N ALA A 36 9.25 -12.12 -11.35
CA ALA A 36 7.90 -12.43 -11.79
C ALA A 36 7.07 -11.13 -11.79
N LYS A 37 6.56 -10.71 -12.96
CA LYS A 37 5.68 -9.54 -13.04
C LYS A 37 4.25 -9.96 -12.73
N ILE A 38 3.66 -9.38 -11.69
CA ILE A 38 2.23 -9.52 -11.41
C ILE A 38 1.55 -8.29 -12.02
N ARG A 39 0.65 -8.54 -12.98
CA ARG A 39 -0.17 -7.48 -13.59
C ARG A 39 -1.44 -7.33 -12.77
N VAL A 40 -1.68 -6.13 -12.29
CA VAL A 40 -2.92 -5.72 -11.63
C VAL A 40 -3.48 -4.52 -12.37
N TYR A 41 -4.80 -4.36 -12.33
CA TYR A 41 -5.57 -3.32 -12.97
C TYR A 41 -5.36 -1.97 -12.31
N ASP A 42 -5.32 -1.93 -10.98
CA ASP A 42 -5.11 -0.73 -10.18
C ASP A 42 -4.57 -1.06 -8.76
N TYR A 43 -4.37 -0.03 -7.95
CA TYR A 43 -3.92 -0.16 -6.55
C TYR A 43 -4.95 -0.85 -5.65
N TYR A 44 -6.23 -0.83 -5.99
CA TYR A 44 -7.26 -1.53 -5.22
C TYR A 44 -7.11 -3.05 -5.39
N GLU A 45 -6.89 -3.51 -6.62
CA GLU A 45 -6.59 -4.92 -6.89
C GLU A 45 -5.28 -5.34 -6.23
N LEU A 46 -4.23 -4.53 -6.30
CA LEU A 46 -2.97 -4.80 -5.59
C LEU A 46 -3.18 -4.97 -4.08
N ALA A 47 -3.89 -4.02 -3.46
CA ALA A 47 -4.22 -4.09 -2.04
C ALA A 47 -5.09 -5.31 -1.71
N ALA A 48 -5.99 -5.71 -2.62
CA ALA A 48 -6.78 -6.92 -2.47
C ALA A 48 -5.93 -8.19 -2.50
N VAL A 49 -4.92 -8.27 -3.37
CA VAL A 49 -3.95 -9.36 -3.41
C VAL A 49 -3.19 -9.44 -2.09
N ILE A 50 -2.55 -8.35 -1.66
CA ILE A 50 -1.79 -8.29 -0.40
C ILE A 50 -2.68 -8.70 0.79
N ARG A 51 -3.90 -8.15 0.86
CA ARG A 51 -4.86 -8.47 1.92
C ARG A 51 -5.22 -9.95 1.95
N ASN A 52 -5.40 -10.59 0.79
CA ASN A 52 -5.71 -12.02 0.73
C ASN A 52 -4.50 -12.88 1.11
N LEU A 53 -3.28 -12.49 0.75
CA LEU A 53 -2.06 -13.15 1.22
C LEU A 53 -1.96 -13.09 2.75
N MET A 54 -2.25 -11.93 3.36
CA MET A 54 -2.27 -11.79 4.82
C MET A 54 -3.34 -12.66 5.48
N LYS A 55 -4.55 -12.72 4.91
CA LYS A 55 -5.62 -13.61 5.40
C LYS A 55 -5.19 -15.08 5.35
N LEU A 56 -4.50 -15.49 4.29
CA LEU A 56 -3.98 -16.85 4.16
C LEU A 56 -2.98 -17.17 5.27
N CYS A 57 -2.05 -16.25 5.56
CA CYS A 57 -1.11 -16.41 6.67
C CYS A 57 -1.82 -16.50 8.02
N ILE A 58 -2.84 -15.68 8.27
CA ILE A 58 -3.63 -15.74 9.53
C ILE A 58 -4.30 -17.11 9.67
N VAL A 59 -4.94 -17.61 8.62
CA VAL A 59 -5.61 -18.92 8.64
C VAL A 59 -4.60 -20.06 8.82
N ALA A 60 -3.43 -19.99 8.17
CA ALA A 60 -2.38 -20.98 8.32
C ALA A 60 -1.86 -21.05 9.76
N LEU A 61 -1.63 -19.89 10.40
CA LEU A 61 -1.17 -19.80 11.79
C LEU A 61 -2.24 -20.22 12.81
N ASP A 62 -3.52 -20.03 12.50
CA ASP A 62 -4.64 -20.43 13.37
C ASP A 62 -4.87 -21.96 13.34
N GLN A 63 -4.61 -22.60 12.20
CA GLN A 63 -4.74 -24.05 12.03
C GLN A 63 -3.64 -24.87 12.74
N ASP A 64 -2.49 -24.28 13.07
CA ASP A 64 -1.49 -24.91 13.95
C ASP A 64 -2.00 -25.07 15.41
N GLY A 65 -3.14 -24.46 15.76
CA GLY A 65 -3.79 -24.57 17.08
C GLY A 65 -5.01 -25.50 17.15
N ALA A 66 -5.49 -26.01 16.02
CA ALA A 66 -6.62 -26.94 15.97
C ALA A 66 -6.12 -28.35 15.68
N GLU A 67 -6.46 -29.32 16.54
CA GLU A 67 -6.18 -30.74 16.32
C GLU A 67 -6.84 -31.23 15.03
N VAL A 68 -6.16 -31.07 13.89
CA VAL A 68 -6.55 -31.67 12.62
C VAL A 68 -6.16 -33.14 12.71
N ALA A 69 -7.16 -34.02 12.72
CA ALA A 69 -6.99 -35.46 12.79
C ALA A 69 -5.84 -35.95 11.86
N ASP A 70 -4.94 -36.77 12.43
CA ASP A 70 -3.69 -37.36 11.90
C ASP A 70 -3.75 -38.08 10.53
N THR A 71 -4.81 -37.89 9.75
CA THR A 71 -5.10 -38.64 8.52
C THR A 71 -4.77 -37.88 7.23
N ILE A 72 -4.30 -36.62 7.32
CA ILE A 72 -3.87 -35.84 6.16
C ILE A 72 -2.45 -35.34 6.46
N GLU A 73 -1.46 -36.04 5.89
CA GLU A 73 -0.05 -35.62 5.93
C GLU A 73 0.07 -34.13 5.55
N GLU A 74 0.56 -33.35 6.51
CA GLU A 74 0.95 -31.93 6.47
C GLU A 74 0.75 -31.22 5.13
N ARG A 75 -0.42 -30.61 4.95
CA ARG A 75 -0.58 -29.47 4.03
C ARG A 75 -0.31 -28.16 4.76
N SER A 76 0.83 -28.07 5.44
CA SER A 76 1.24 -26.82 6.06
C SER A 76 1.55 -25.80 4.97
N ILE A 77 0.94 -24.62 5.08
CA ILE A 77 1.25 -23.50 4.20
C ILE A 77 2.57 -22.92 4.69
N ASP A 78 3.56 -22.77 3.80
CA ASP A 78 4.78 -22.05 4.13
C ASP A 78 4.46 -20.55 4.27
N VAL A 79 4.12 -20.15 5.50
CA VAL A 79 3.79 -18.77 5.86
C VAL A 79 4.95 -17.82 5.53
N GLY A 80 6.19 -18.27 5.68
CA GLY A 80 7.39 -17.48 5.38
C GLY A 80 7.47 -17.11 3.90
N LEU A 81 7.21 -18.08 3.02
CA LEU A 81 7.17 -17.85 1.58
C LEU A 81 6.06 -16.86 1.20
N ILE A 82 4.86 -17.03 1.73
CA ILE A 82 3.71 -16.17 1.43
C ILE A 82 3.95 -14.73 1.91
N LEU A 83 4.48 -14.57 3.13
CA LEU A 83 4.87 -13.25 3.64
C LEU A 83 5.97 -12.60 2.79
N GLY A 84 6.94 -13.38 2.32
CA GLY A 84 7.98 -12.89 1.42
C GLY A 84 7.43 -12.34 0.10
N ILE A 85 6.37 -12.95 -0.44
CA ILE A 85 5.67 -12.45 -1.63
C ILE A 85 4.86 -11.19 -1.30
N ALA A 86 4.12 -11.21 -0.19
CA ALA A 86 3.32 -10.06 0.23
C ALA A 86 4.19 -8.81 0.49
N LEU A 87 5.38 -9.01 1.06
CA LEU A 87 6.36 -7.95 1.29
C LEU A 87 6.88 -7.35 -0.01
N GLN A 88 7.17 -8.18 -1.02
CA GLN A 88 7.61 -7.70 -2.34
C GLN A 88 6.54 -6.89 -3.09
N LEU A 89 5.27 -7.14 -2.79
CA LEU A 89 4.14 -6.44 -3.39
C LEU A 89 3.76 -5.14 -2.66
N PHE A 90 4.33 -4.91 -1.48
CA PHE A 90 3.90 -3.83 -0.60
C PHE A 90 4.36 -2.45 -1.16
N PRO A 91 3.44 -1.53 -1.50
CA PRO A 91 3.77 -0.30 -2.20
C PRO A 91 4.22 0.80 -1.22
N ILE A 92 5.38 0.61 -0.58
CA ILE A 92 5.92 1.51 0.45
C ILE A 92 6.15 2.93 -0.08
N ASP A 93 6.78 3.05 -1.25
CA ASP A 93 7.08 4.35 -1.87
C ASP A 93 5.77 5.13 -2.14
N GLU A 94 4.72 4.44 -2.58
CA GLU A 94 3.41 5.05 -2.78
C GLU A 94 2.73 5.48 -1.48
N PHE A 95 2.92 4.77 -0.38
CA PHE A 95 2.41 5.20 0.93
C PHE A 95 3.12 6.45 1.45
N GLU A 96 4.42 6.58 1.18
CA GLU A 96 5.17 7.81 1.47
C GLU A 96 4.59 8.99 0.66
N LEU A 97 4.35 8.80 -0.64
CA LEU A 97 3.69 9.80 -1.49
C LEU A 97 2.32 10.23 -0.93
N LEU A 98 1.47 9.28 -0.53
CA LEU A 98 0.16 9.61 0.05
C LEU A 98 0.30 10.42 1.33
N SER A 99 1.30 10.12 2.15
CA SER A 99 1.59 10.86 3.38
C SER A 99 2.03 12.29 3.06
N GLU A 100 2.93 12.48 2.08
CA GLU A 100 3.34 13.81 1.62
C GLU A 100 2.19 14.62 1.04
N ILE A 101 1.32 14.00 0.23
CA ILE A 101 0.11 14.65 -0.31
C ILE A 101 -0.80 15.10 0.83
N SER A 102 -1.02 14.26 1.84
CA SER A 102 -1.86 14.62 2.99
C SER A 102 -1.33 15.83 3.78
N ALA A 103 0.00 15.98 3.83
CA ALA A 103 0.64 17.14 4.45
C ALA A 103 0.56 18.41 3.59
N LEU A 104 0.55 18.27 2.26
CA LEU A 104 0.40 19.39 1.32
C LEU A 104 -1.04 19.91 1.24
N PHE A 105 -2.03 19.05 1.52
CA PHE A 105 -3.46 19.37 1.52
C PHE A 105 -4.09 18.96 2.85
N PRO A 106 -3.74 19.64 3.96
CA PRO A 106 -4.39 19.37 5.23
C PRO A 106 -5.89 19.64 5.08
N VAL A 107 -6.70 18.76 5.65
CA VAL A 107 -8.15 19.02 5.76
C VAL A 107 -8.29 20.26 6.63
N ASP A 108 -8.80 21.35 6.06
CA ASP A 108 -9.15 22.55 6.83
C ASP A 108 -10.16 22.11 7.90
N SER A 109 -9.70 21.99 9.15
CA SER A 109 -10.57 21.89 10.29
C SER A 109 -11.30 23.22 10.39
N GLY A 110 -12.50 23.29 9.82
CA GLY A 110 -13.34 24.47 9.82
C GLY A 110 -13.43 25.09 11.21
N ASN A 111 -13.27 26.41 11.24
CA ASN A 111 -13.46 27.27 12.40
C ASN A 111 -14.88 27.08 12.96
N GLU A 112 -15.04 26.23 13.97
CA GLU A 112 -16.15 26.31 14.93
C GLU A 112 -15.69 27.15 16.14
N ALA A 113 -15.50 28.45 15.90
CA ALA A 113 -15.59 29.45 16.97
C ALA A 113 -16.85 30.26 16.68
N GLU A 114 -17.93 29.77 17.27
CA GLU A 114 -19.27 30.33 17.17
C GLU A 114 -19.30 31.82 17.51
N ASN A 115 -20.00 32.53 16.64
CA ASN A 115 -20.68 33.79 16.87
C ASN A 115 -21.35 33.84 18.27
N SER A 116 -20.67 34.44 19.24
CA SER A 116 -21.25 34.81 20.54
C SER A 116 -20.62 36.08 21.09
N THR A 117 -20.83 37.21 20.41
CA THR A 117 -20.94 38.51 21.09
C THR A 117 -21.81 39.43 20.23
N ASN A 118 -23.11 39.23 20.31
CA ASN A 118 -24.11 40.25 19.99
C ASN A 118 -25.29 40.03 20.94
N ILE A 119 -25.15 40.46 22.20
CA ILE A 119 -26.15 41.17 23.02
C ILE A 119 -25.39 42.06 24.00
#